data_AF-A0A2D7NB86-F1
#
_entry.id   AF-A0A2D7NB86-F1
#
_cell.length_a   1.000
_cell.length_b   1.000
_cell.length_c   1.000
_cell.angle_alpha   90.00
_cell.angle_beta   90.00
_cell.angle_gamma   90.00
#
_symmetry.space_group_name_H-M   'P 1'
#
loop_
_entity.id
_entity.type
_entity.pdbx_description
1 polymer ?
#
loop_
_entity_poly.entity_id
_entity_poly.type
_entity_poly.pdbx_seq_one_letter_code
_entity_poly.pdbx_strand_id
1 'polypeptide(L)' 'MVKSFAGPNICVILRKRYVASKSEHKLGIDGWEAQIVNQKEVNKLRTRGVPYRKGEKPIVFVADWQIIKKCR' A
#
# COMPACT_ATOMS: atom_id res chain seq x y z
N MET A 1 -6.61 6.34 -0.02
CA MET A 1 -6.81 5.75 -1.36
C MET A 1 -5.50 5.86 -2.10
N VAL A 2 -4.99 4.73 -2.57
CA VAL A 2 -3.67 4.57 -3.15
C VAL A 2 -3.80 3.85 -4.49
N LYS A 3 -2.98 4.25 -5.47
CA LYS A 3 -2.87 3.57 -6.76
C LYS A 3 -2.06 2.28 -6.61
N SER A 4 -2.66 1.13 -6.89
CA SER A 4 -1.94 -0.15 -6.91
C SER A 4 -1.34 -0.44 -8.29
N PHE A 5 -0.17 -1.08 -8.31
CA PHE A 5 0.40 -1.66 -9.53
C PHE A 5 -0.48 -2.74 -10.15
N ALA A 6 -1.29 -3.43 -9.35
CA ALA A 6 -2.22 -4.45 -9.83
C ALA A 6 -3.45 -3.85 -10.57
N GLY A 7 -3.53 -2.52 -10.66
CA GLY A 7 -4.60 -1.79 -11.35
C GLY A 7 -5.61 -1.09 -10.44
N PRO A 8 -6.25 -1.74 -9.45
CA PRO A 8 -7.32 -1.11 -8.69
C PRO A 8 -6.76 -0.12 -7.68
N ASN A 9 -7.50 0.97 -7.46
CA ASN A 9 -7.24 1.84 -6.33
C ASN A 9 -7.76 1.20 -5.03
N ILE A 10 -6.92 1.20 -4.00
CA ILE A 10 -7.22 0.56 -2.72
C ILE A 10 -7.16 1.54 -1.55
N CYS A 11 -7.81 1.19 -0.45
CA CYS A 11 -7.68 1.88 0.82
C CYS A 11 -6.68 1.17 1.73
N VAL A 12 -5.76 1.94 2.30
CA VAL A 12 -4.74 1.48 3.24
C VAL A 12 -4.66 2.45 4.41
N ILE A 13 -4.13 1.99 5.53
CA ILE A 13 -3.74 2.84 6.66
C ILE A 13 -2.25 3.12 6.56
N LEU A 14 -1.86 4.39 6.46
CA LEU A 14 -0.46 4.80 6.53
C LEU A 14 0.01 4.66 7.99
N ARG A 15 1.11 3.92 8.22
CA ARG A 15 1.62 3.63 9.56
C ARG A 15 2.91 4.37 9.84
N LYS A 16 3.98 4.06 9.10
CA LYS A 16 5.31 4.59 9.33
C LYS A 16 5.79 5.35 8.10
N ARG A 17 6.24 6.58 8.30
CA ARG A 17 6.83 7.39 7.24
C ARG A 17 8.20 6.81 6.85
N TYR A 18 8.42 6.66 5.56
CA TYR A 18 9.72 6.31 4.98
C TYR A 18 10.27 7.54 4.25
N VAL A 19 11.43 8.02 4.70
CA VAL A 19 12.16 9.14 4.07
C VAL A 19 13.44 8.56 3.47
N ALA A 20 13.55 8.58 2.14
CA ALA A 20 14.62 7.90 1.42
C ALA A 20 16.00 8.41 1.82
N SER A 21 16.16 9.72 1.99
CA SER A 21 17.43 10.34 2.40
C SER A 21 17.90 9.93 3.80
N LYS A 22 17.00 9.43 4.65
CA LYS A 22 17.30 9.01 6.03
C LYS A 22 17.30 7.50 6.21
N SER A 23 16.99 6.74 5.16
CA SER A 23 16.73 5.30 5.27
C SER A 23 17.89 4.47 4.74
N GLU A 24 18.33 3.50 5.54
CA GLU A 24 19.44 2.60 5.20
C GLU A 24 19.15 1.76 3.94
N HIS A 25 17.89 1.41 3.72
CA HIS A 25 17.46 0.60 2.58
C HIS A 25 17.51 1.33 1.23
N LYS A 26 17.80 2.64 1.21
CA LYS A 26 18.02 3.46 0.01
C LYS A 26 17.06 3.15 -1.15
N LEU A 27 15.75 3.04 -0.89
CA LEU A 27 14.75 2.82 -1.93
C LEU A 27 14.70 3.98 -2.95
N GLY A 28 15.39 5.10 -2.67
CA GLY A 28 15.47 6.27 -3.55
C GLY A 28 14.17 7.07 -3.63
N ILE A 29 13.14 6.64 -2.90
CA ILE A 29 11.76 7.12 -3.03
C ILE A 29 11.15 7.31 -1.65
N ASP A 30 10.61 8.49 -1.43
CA ASP A 30 9.83 8.82 -0.24
C ASP A 30 8.45 8.15 -0.27
N GLY A 31 7.99 7.69 0.89
CA GLY A 31 6.73 6.98 0.97
C GLY A 31 6.33 6.57 2.38
N TRP A 32 5.52 5.54 2.47
CA TRP A 32 4.94 5.04 3.71
C TRP A 32 4.94 3.54 3.73
N GLU A 33 5.27 2.98 4.88
CA GLU A 33 4.78 1.66 5.25
C GLU A 33 3.29 1.79 5.58
N ALA A 34 2.46 1.05 4.85
CA ALA A 34 1.02 1.08 4.97
C ALA A 34 0.46 -0.33 5.15
N GLN A 35 -0.70 -0.44 5.80
CA GLN A 35 -1.39 -1.72 5.97
C GLN A 35 -2.73 -1.74 5.26
N ILE A 36 -2.99 -2.82 4.54
CA ILE A 36 -4.32 -3.12 4.00
C ILE A 36 -5.15 -3.79 5.10
N VAL A 37 -6.01 -3.03 5.77
CA VAL A 37 -6.80 -3.55 6.91
C VAL A 37 -8.14 -4.14 6.51
N ASN A 38 -8.70 -3.71 5.37
CA ASN A 38 -10.01 -4.14 4.93
C ASN A 38 -9.89 -5.34 3.99
N GLN A 39 -10.51 -6.46 4.34
CA GLN A 39 -10.51 -7.68 3.53
C GLN A 39 -11.07 -7.46 2.12
N LYS A 40 -11.99 -6.49 1.94
CA LYS A 40 -12.50 -6.09 0.63
C LYS A 40 -11.38 -5.61 -0.30
N GLU A 41 -10.42 -4.84 0.22
CA GLU A 41 -9.29 -4.32 -0.54
C GLU A 41 -8.29 -5.42 -0.87
N VAL A 42 -8.03 -6.32 0.06
CA VAL A 42 -7.22 -7.53 -0.18
C VAL A 42 -7.85 -8.39 -1.28
N ASN A 43 -9.17 -8.60 -1.21
CA ASN A 43 -9.88 -9.39 -2.23
C ASN A 43 -9.84 -8.72 -3.61
N LYS A 44 -9.96 -7.39 -3.71
CA LYS A 44 -9.79 -6.67 -4.99
C LYS A 44 -8.41 -6.89 -5.63
N LEU A 45 -7.37 -7.01 -4.82
CA LEU A 45 -6.02 -7.29 -5.31
C LEU A 45 -5.86 -8.76 -5.69
N ARG A 46 -6.43 -9.68 -4.90
CA ARG A 46 -6.43 -11.11 -5.20
C ARG A 46 -7.14 -11.43 -6.51
N THR A 47 -8.28 -10.78 -6.80
CA THR A 47 -8.97 -10.94 -8.10
C THR A 47 -8.17 -10.40 -9.29
N ARG A 48 -7.13 -9.60 -9.03
CA ARG A 48 -6.18 -9.09 -10.01
C ARG A 48 -4.85 -9.86 -10.02
N GLY A 49 -4.78 -11.01 -9.35
CA GLY A 49 -3.63 -11.90 -9.37
C GLY A 49 -2.56 -11.62 -8.31
N VAL A 50 -2.81 -10.70 -7.36
CA VAL A 50 -1.85 -10.48 -6.25
C VAL A 50 -1.93 -11.66 -5.27
N PRO A 51 -0.79 -12.31 -4.92
CA PRO A 51 -0.77 -13.60 -4.22
C PRO A 51 -1.00 -13.48 -2.70
N TYR A 52 -1.94 -12.63 -2.27
CA TYR A 52 -2.34 -12.54 -0.86
C TYR A 52 -3.21 -13.72 -0.44
N ARG A 53 -3.08 -14.12 0.83
CA ARG A 53 -3.91 -15.14 1.45
C ARG A 53 -5.26 -14.56 1.86
N LYS A 54 -6.27 -15.42 1.96
CA LYS A 54 -7.59 -15.03 2.51
C LYS A 54 -7.43 -14.68 3.99
N GLY A 55 -7.95 -13.53 4.43
CA GLY A 55 -7.83 -13.08 5.82
C GLY A 55 -6.52 -12.35 6.16
N GLU A 56 -5.59 -12.24 5.21
CA GLU A 56 -4.31 -11.56 5.42
C GLU A 56 -4.49 -10.05 5.58
N LYS A 57 -3.67 -9.42 6.43
CA LYS A 57 -3.59 -7.95 6.58
C LYS A 57 -2.21 -7.45 6.16
N PRO A 58 -1.90 -7.46 4.85
CA PRO A 58 -0.56 -7.25 4.35
C PRO A 58 -0.06 -5.83 4.64
N ILE A 59 1.24 -5.76 4.93
CA ILE A 59 2.01 -4.51 5.01
C ILE A 59 2.64 -4.28 3.64
N VAL A 60 2.49 -3.07 3.11
CA VAL A 60 2.91 -2.67 1.78
C VAL A 60 3.62 -1.33 1.82
N PHE A 61 4.55 -1.11 0.90
CA PHE A 61 5.12 0.21 0.67
C PHE A 61 4.24 1.01 -0.28
N VAL A 62 4.03 2.28 0.04
CA VAL A 62 3.27 3.24 -0.78
C VAL A 62 4.14 4.47 -1.02
N ALA A 63 4.52 4.70 -2.27
CA ALA A 63 5.20 5.94 -2.64
C ALA A 63 4.24 7.13 -2.55
N ASP A 64 4.76 8.32 -2.22
CA ASP A 64 3.90 9.51 -2.02
C ASP A 64 3.05 9.86 -3.23
N TRP A 65 3.62 9.79 -4.43
CA TRP A 65 2.90 10.09 -5.67
C TRP A 65 1.79 9.08 -5.99
N GLN A 66 1.74 7.94 -5.30
CA GLN A 66 0.67 6.95 -5.44
C GLN A 66 -0.50 7.23 -4.48
N ILE A 67 -0.33 8.14 -3.51
CA ILE A 67 -1.40 8.55 -2.60
C ILE A 67 -2.32 9.52 -3.34
N ILE A 68 -3.57 9.11 -3.55
CA ILE A 68 -4.52 9.87 -4.37
C ILE A 68 -5.39 10.79 -3.49
N LYS A 69 -6.05 10.21 -2.48
CA LYS A 69 -6.97 10.94 -1.58
C LYS A 69 -7.27 10.14 -0.32
N LYS A 70 -7.87 10.75 0.69
CA LYS A 70 -8.33 10.06 1.90
C LYS A 70 -9.53 9.13 1.57
N CYS A 71 -9.57 7.94 2.17
CA CYS A 71 -10.77 7.10 2.12
C CYS A 71 -11.74 7.53 3.23
N ARG A 72 -13.04 7.49 2.95
CA ARG A 72 -14.09 7.69 3.95
C ARG A 72 -14.26 6.43 4.78
#